data_AF-A0A6L9IL38-F1
#
_entry.id   AF-A0A6L9IL38-F1
#
_cell.length_a   1.000
_cell.length_b   1.000
_cell.length_c   1.000
_cell.angle_alpha   90.00
_cell.angle_beta   90.00
_cell.angle_gamma   90.00
#
_symmetry.space_group_name_H-M   'P 1'
#
loop_
_entity.id
_entity.type
_entity.pdbx_description
1 polymer ?
#
loop_
_entity_poly.entity_id
_entity_poly.type
_entity_poly.pdbx_seq_one_letter_code
_entity_poly.pdbx_strand_id
1 'polypeptide(L)'
;CIRDSLGIINEGDKAITGAQIEKMSDEELDAAIKTTSAFARVAPEHKLRLVKTLQNQQHITAMTGDGVNDAPALKQADIGVAMGITGTEVSKGASDMVLTDDNFASIVAAVEQGRTIYDNIRKFVLFLLSSNVGEILVMFVAIVVGLPLPLLAIQILWVNLVTDGLPAIALGFDPAEPGVMKRAPRPTDESIFAHGVGRKILWRAPLLALMTLLGLIYGHAAHNLDPFSPTRGLELLPRTEIVELVGEDLIPADWDALSEDDRITLIAGDGSGESEAGGLEEGRESEILAQAERIPRTIAFTVLALGQIFHVMVIHAGERESFFRVWFSKNRFMLWAVIGTFALQAAVIYVPFLQFTFETYPIPLLELLVTIALASVIFFVVEIEHLLMRRRQSAAPQPA
;
A
#
# COMPACT_ATOMS: atom_id res chain seq x y z
N CYS A 1 -5.88 49.31 -8.52
CA CYS A 1 -6.57 49.05 -9.81
C CYS A 1 -6.48 47.59 -10.25
N ILE A 2 -5.43 47.11 -10.94
CA ILE A 2 -5.42 45.74 -11.52
C ILE A 2 -5.50 44.63 -10.46
N ARG A 3 -4.80 44.82 -9.34
CA ARG A 3 -4.77 43.86 -8.23
C ARG A 3 -6.09 43.80 -7.45
N ASP A 4 -6.71 44.95 -7.21
CA ASP A 4 -7.97 45.04 -6.46
C ASP A 4 -9.12 44.41 -7.27
N SER A 5 -9.05 44.45 -8.61
CA SER A 5 -9.98 43.73 -9.50
C SER A 5 -9.77 42.21 -9.53
N LEU A 6 -8.64 41.70 -9.01
CA LEU A 6 -8.31 40.26 -8.98
C LEU A 6 -8.49 39.64 -7.58
N GLY A 7 -8.87 40.41 -6.57
CA GLY A 7 -9.09 39.92 -5.20
C GLY A 7 -7.81 39.51 -4.46
N ILE A 8 -6.64 39.96 -4.90
CA ILE A 8 -5.33 39.60 -4.31
C ILE A 8 -5.01 40.47 -3.07
N ILE A 9 -5.67 41.62 -2.92
CA ILE A 9 -5.51 42.51 -1.77
C ILE A 9 -6.86 42.88 -1.17
N ASN A 10 -6.93 42.79 0.16
CA ASN A 10 -8.06 43.24 0.96
C ASN A 10 -7.86 44.69 1.43
N GLU A 11 -8.95 45.36 1.83
CA GLU A 11 -8.87 46.70 2.42
C GLU A 11 -7.95 46.68 3.66
N GLY A 12 -6.75 47.29 3.54
CA GLY A 12 -5.76 47.37 4.61
C GLY A 12 -4.41 46.71 4.30
N ASP A 13 -4.30 45.88 3.25
CA ASP A 13 -3.03 45.24 2.89
C ASP A 13 -2.02 46.24 2.31
N LYS A 14 -0.74 46.10 2.70
CA LYS A 14 0.34 46.98 2.26
C LYS A 14 0.90 46.52 0.92
N ALA A 15 1.45 47.48 0.15
CA ALA A 15 2.23 47.21 -1.05
C ALA A 15 3.63 47.78 -0.90
N ILE A 16 4.64 47.03 -1.32
CA ILE A 16 6.05 47.39 -1.17
C ILE A 16 6.70 47.53 -2.55
N THR A 17 7.55 48.53 -2.70
CA THR A 17 8.29 48.78 -3.95
C THR A 17 9.69 48.18 -3.89
N GLY A 18 10.31 47.90 -5.04
CA GLY A 18 11.70 47.41 -5.10
C GLY A 18 12.69 48.30 -4.33
N ALA A 19 12.56 49.62 -4.43
CA ALA A 19 13.41 50.58 -3.70
C ALA A 19 13.20 50.54 -2.17
N GLN A 20 12.05 50.07 -1.69
CA GLN A 20 11.83 49.81 -0.26
C GLN A 20 12.46 48.47 0.16
N ILE A 21 12.36 47.42 -0.67
CA ILE A 21 13.02 46.13 -0.42
C ILE A 21 14.54 46.34 -0.27
N GLU A 22 15.15 47.15 -1.14
CA GLU A 22 16.60 47.41 -1.13
C GLU A 22 17.08 48.09 0.17
N LYS A 23 16.19 48.83 0.85
CA LYS A 23 16.48 49.47 2.14
C LYS A 23 16.17 48.60 3.35
N MET A 24 15.40 47.52 3.16
CA MET A 24 15.01 46.61 4.25
C MET A 24 16.13 45.65 4.58
N SER A 25 16.36 45.37 5.87
CA SER A 25 17.13 44.21 6.29
C SER A 25 16.40 42.90 5.97
N ASP A 26 17.08 41.75 6.07
CA ASP A 26 16.43 40.46 5.83
C ASP A 26 15.33 40.17 6.87
N GLU A 27 15.53 40.61 8.12
CA GLU A 27 14.53 40.49 9.20
C GLU A 27 13.32 41.41 8.98
N GLU A 28 13.54 42.63 8.48
CA GLU A 28 12.46 43.56 8.13
C GLU A 28 11.64 43.02 6.96
N LEU A 29 12.31 42.43 5.97
CA LEU A 29 11.65 41.80 4.83
C LEU A 29 10.86 40.55 5.26
N ASP A 30 11.40 39.75 6.18
CA ASP A 30 10.72 38.58 6.77
C ASP A 30 9.38 38.97 7.42
N ALA A 31 9.39 40.02 8.24
CA ALA A 31 8.19 40.54 8.88
C ALA A 31 7.22 41.16 7.86
N ALA A 32 7.73 41.87 6.85
CA ALA A 32 6.92 42.56 5.86
C ALA A 32 6.12 41.60 4.96
N ILE A 33 6.73 40.48 4.55
CA ILE A 33 6.11 39.46 3.69
C ILE A 33 4.83 38.86 4.31
N LYS A 34 4.76 38.76 5.64
CA LYS A 34 3.57 38.20 6.34
C LYS A 34 2.31 39.03 6.17
N THR A 35 2.45 40.31 5.80
CA THR A 35 1.33 41.27 5.68
C THR A 35 1.28 41.99 4.32
N THR A 36 2.16 41.58 3.39
CA THR A 36 2.29 42.21 2.06
C THR A 36 2.10 41.17 0.98
N SER A 37 1.08 41.35 0.16
CA SER A 37 0.77 40.49 -0.98
C SER A 37 1.09 41.13 -2.34
N ALA A 38 1.60 42.36 -2.37
CA ALA A 38 1.99 43.04 -3.62
C ALA A 38 3.35 43.72 -3.56
N PHE A 39 4.20 43.35 -4.52
CA PHE A 39 5.52 43.95 -4.74
C PHE A 39 5.59 44.58 -6.13
N ALA A 40 5.99 45.85 -6.21
CA ALA A 40 5.99 46.60 -7.47
C ALA A 40 7.37 47.16 -7.82
N ARG A 41 7.65 47.29 -9.12
CA ARG A 41 8.95 47.77 -9.64
C ARG A 41 10.14 47.01 -9.03
N VAL A 42 10.02 45.68 -9.01
CA VAL A 42 11.04 44.78 -8.47
C VAL A 42 12.10 44.45 -9.53
N ALA A 43 13.37 44.47 -9.11
CA ALA A 43 14.49 44.00 -9.90
C ALA A 43 14.63 42.46 -9.79
N PRO A 44 15.37 41.79 -10.69
CA PRO A 44 15.59 40.34 -10.65
C PRO A 44 16.09 39.84 -9.28
N GLU A 45 17.01 40.58 -8.66
CA GLU A 45 17.63 40.25 -7.37
C GLU A 45 16.59 40.31 -6.23
N HIS A 46 15.61 41.22 -6.33
CA HIS A 46 14.53 41.31 -5.36
C HIS A 46 13.61 40.10 -5.43
N LYS A 47 13.31 39.58 -6.63
CA LYS A 47 12.51 38.36 -6.79
C LYS A 47 13.20 37.17 -6.13
N LEU A 48 14.51 37.02 -6.37
CA LEU A 48 15.32 35.97 -5.75
C LEU A 48 15.32 36.09 -4.22
N ARG A 49 15.48 37.31 -3.69
CA ARG A 49 15.46 37.57 -2.25
C ARG A 49 14.12 37.21 -1.62
N LEU A 50 13.00 37.59 -2.26
CA LEU A 50 11.65 37.25 -1.80
C LEU A 50 11.42 35.73 -1.71
N VAL A 51 11.86 34.98 -2.73
CA VAL A 51 11.77 33.52 -2.73
C VAL A 51 12.55 32.92 -1.55
N LYS A 52 13.80 33.36 -1.35
CA LYS A 52 14.63 32.88 -0.22
C LYS A 52 14.00 33.20 1.14
N THR A 53 13.44 34.40 1.31
CA THR A 53 12.80 34.76 2.59
C THR A 53 11.57 33.89 2.85
N LEU A 54 10.73 33.63 1.85
CA LEU A 54 9.59 32.71 2.00
C LEU A 54 10.03 31.27 2.32
N GLN A 55 11.09 30.79 1.68
CA GLN A 55 11.68 29.46 1.97
C GLN A 55 12.23 29.38 3.39
N ASN A 56 12.88 30.44 3.89
CA ASN A 56 13.35 30.53 5.27
C ASN A 56 12.20 30.48 6.31
N GLN A 57 10.99 30.91 5.92
CA GLN A 57 9.77 30.77 6.73
C GLN A 57 9.13 29.37 6.62
N GLN A 58 9.83 28.39 6.03
CA GLN A 58 9.36 27.03 5.81
C GLN A 58 8.12 26.93 4.90
N HIS A 59 7.88 27.93 4.06
CA HIS A 59 6.86 27.84 3.01
C HIS A 59 7.43 27.17 1.75
N ILE A 60 6.58 26.38 1.08
CA ILE A 60 6.85 25.91 -0.29
C ILE A 60 6.45 27.02 -1.25
N THR A 61 7.39 27.44 -2.08
CA THR A 61 7.29 28.59 -2.96
C THR A 61 7.15 28.17 -4.41
N ALA A 62 6.13 28.68 -5.09
CA ALA A 62 6.03 28.62 -6.53
C ALA A 62 6.28 30.02 -7.10
N MET A 63 7.22 30.14 -8.03
CA MET A 63 7.49 31.39 -8.74
C MET A 63 7.05 31.26 -10.19
N THR A 64 6.36 32.26 -10.72
CA THR A 64 6.01 32.34 -12.15
C THR A 64 6.78 33.46 -12.84
N GLY A 65 7.24 33.21 -14.07
CA GLY A 65 7.99 34.19 -14.86
C GLY A 65 8.04 33.84 -16.35
N ASP A 66 8.33 34.83 -17.18
CA ASP A 66 8.39 34.72 -18.64
C ASP A 66 9.70 35.26 -19.21
N GLY A 67 10.36 36.16 -18.47
CA GLY A 67 11.61 36.79 -18.90
C GLY A 67 12.87 36.01 -18.50
N VAL A 68 13.97 36.27 -19.22
CA VAL A 68 15.33 35.83 -18.83
C VAL A 68 15.69 36.30 -17.42
N ASN A 69 15.17 37.47 -17.05
CA ASN A 69 15.33 38.09 -15.74
C ASN A 69 14.70 37.28 -14.59
N ASP A 70 13.75 36.41 -14.90
CA ASP A 70 13.08 35.57 -13.90
C ASP A 70 13.80 34.24 -13.67
N ALA A 71 14.68 33.84 -14.59
CA ALA A 71 15.36 32.55 -14.55
C ALA A 71 16.08 32.26 -13.23
N PRO A 72 16.83 33.20 -12.60
CA PRO A 72 17.49 32.92 -11.32
C PRO A 72 16.51 32.59 -10.20
N ALA A 73 15.38 33.29 -10.16
CA ALA A 73 14.41 33.14 -9.09
C ALA A 73 13.43 31.97 -9.37
N LEU A 74 13.12 31.68 -10.64
CA LEU A 74 12.46 30.45 -11.08
C LEU A 74 13.24 29.22 -10.62
N LYS A 75 14.57 29.24 -10.79
CA LYS A 75 15.43 28.13 -10.41
C LYS A 75 15.61 27.98 -8.90
N GLN A 76 15.48 29.07 -8.15
CA GLN A 76 15.58 29.09 -6.70
C GLN A 76 14.30 28.62 -6.01
N ALA A 77 13.14 28.86 -6.62
CA ALA A 77 11.85 28.45 -6.07
C ALA A 77 11.76 26.93 -5.96
N ASP A 78 10.90 26.45 -5.05
CA ASP A 78 10.65 25.01 -4.93
C ASP A 78 9.93 24.47 -6.18
N ILE A 79 9.16 25.33 -6.85
CA ILE A 79 8.53 25.07 -8.15
C ILE A 79 8.66 26.33 -9.02
N GLY A 80 9.54 26.30 -10.02
CA GLY A 80 9.59 27.31 -11.07
C GLY A 80 8.52 27.06 -12.14
N VAL A 81 7.74 28.08 -12.49
CA VAL A 81 6.66 28.01 -13.50
C VAL A 81 6.92 29.01 -14.62
N ALA A 82 7.16 28.54 -15.84
CA ALA A 82 7.34 29.41 -17.00
C ALA A 82 6.09 29.51 -17.88
N MET A 83 5.94 30.65 -18.56
CA MET A 83 4.93 30.84 -19.60
C MET A 83 5.36 30.08 -20.88
N GLY A 84 4.47 29.31 -21.47
CA GLY A 84 4.75 28.50 -22.66
C GLY A 84 4.76 29.29 -23.95
N ILE A 85 3.89 30.29 -24.08
CA ILE A 85 3.75 31.10 -25.30
C ILE A 85 4.62 32.35 -25.21
N THR A 86 4.45 33.18 -24.18
CA THR A 86 5.22 34.42 -24.01
C THR A 86 6.59 34.21 -23.39
N GLY A 87 6.82 33.08 -22.72
CA GLY A 87 8.07 32.82 -22.02
C GLY A 87 9.25 32.60 -22.95
N THR A 88 10.40 33.15 -22.54
CA THR A 88 11.69 32.93 -23.20
C THR A 88 12.18 31.50 -22.99
N GLU A 89 12.96 30.96 -23.93
CA GLU A 89 13.56 29.63 -23.79
C GLU A 89 14.45 29.50 -22.54
N VAL A 90 15.05 30.62 -22.10
CA VAL A 90 15.81 30.65 -20.84
C VAL A 90 14.88 30.47 -19.63
N SER A 91 13.71 31.13 -19.61
CA SER A 91 12.74 30.95 -18.53
C SER A 91 12.17 29.52 -18.49
N LYS A 92 11.81 28.94 -19.65
CA LYS A 92 11.33 27.55 -19.76
C LYS A 92 12.38 26.53 -19.35
N GLY A 93 13.64 26.75 -19.73
CA GLY A 93 14.76 25.90 -19.33
C GLY A 93 15.12 26.01 -17.85
N ALA A 94 14.75 27.11 -17.18
CA ALA A 94 14.98 27.32 -15.75
C ALA A 94 13.83 26.80 -14.86
N SER A 95 12.62 26.64 -15.41
CA SER A 95 11.42 26.21 -14.69
C SER A 95 11.27 24.68 -14.58
N ASP A 96 10.55 24.22 -13.55
CA ASP A 96 10.16 22.82 -13.37
C ASP A 96 8.83 22.49 -14.08
N MET A 97 8.01 23.50 -14.34
CA MET A 97 6.72 23.40 -15.01
C MET A 97 6.55 24.51 -16.05
N VAL A 98 5.97 24.18 -17.21
CA VAL A 98 5.69 25.14 -18.29
C VAL A 98 4.18 25.16 -18.56
N LEU A 99 3.58 26.35 -18.53
CA LEU A 99 2.15 26.56 -18.84
C LEU A 99 1.97 26.71 -20.35
N THR A 100 1.58 25.65 -21.04
CA THR A 100 1.43 25.67 -22.51
C THR A 100 0.36 26.63 -23.03
N ASP A 101 -0.53 27.08 -22.15
CA ASP A 101 -1.68 27.95 -22.44
C ASP A 101 -1.55 29.36 -21.85
N ASP A 102 -0.44 29.67 -21.17
CA ASP A 102 -0.22 30.95 -20.48
C ASP A 102 -1.34 31.35 -19.49
N ASN A 103 -2.03 30.37 -18.91
CA ASN A 103 -3.15 30.60 -18.00
C ASN A 103 -2.80 30.30 -16.54
N PHE A 104 -2.90 31.31 -15.67
CA PHE A 104 -2.70 31.13 -14.23
C PHE A 104 -3.67 30.13 -13.58
N ALA A 105 -4.87 29.93 -14.15
CA ALA A 105 -5.81 28.92 -13.66
C ALA A 105 -5.23 27.49 -13.74
N SER A 106 -4.33 27.24 -14.70
CA SER A 106 -3.65 25.95 -14.86
C SER A 106 -2.71 25.64 -13.69
N ILE A 107 -2.17 26.67 -13.00
CA ILE A 107 -1.43 26.48 -11.74
C ILE A 107 -2.36 25.97 -10.64
N VAL A 108 -3.57 26.52 -10.52
CA VAL A 108 -4.55 26.08 -9.51
C VAL A 108 -4.95 24.63 -9.75
N ALA A 109 -5.19 24.26 -11.00
CA ALA A 109 -5.45 22.87 -11.38
C ALA A 109 -4.26 21.95 -11.08
N ALA A 110 -3.03 22.39 -11.35
CA ALA A 110 -1.82 21.63 -11.03
C ALA A 110 -1.67 21.40 -9.50
N VAL A 111 -1.98 22.41 -8.68
CA VAL A 111 -1.99 22.28 -7.22
C VAL A 111 -3.06 21.28 -6.76
N GLU A 112 -4.25 21.30 -7.34
CA GLU A 112 -5.31 20.32 -7.06
C GLU A 112 -4.86 18.89 -7.39
N GLN A 113 -4.23 18.70 -8.55
CA GLN A 113 -3.68 17.40 -8.97
C GLN A 113 -2.55 16.96 -8.03
N GLY A 114 -1.60 17.84 -7.69
CA GLY A 114 -0.51 17.50 -6.78
C GLY A 114 -1.00 17.07 -5.39
N ARG A 115 -2.03 17.75 -4.86
CA ARG A 115 -2.68 17.38 -3.60
C ARG A 115 -3.37 16.00 -3.68
N THR A 116 -4.01 15.72 -4.81
CA THR A 116 -4.68 14.43 -5.07
C THR A 116 -3.67 13.29 -5.16
N ILE A 117 -2.61 13.47 -5.96
CA ILE A 117 -1.52 12.49 -6.08
C ILE A 117 -0.90 12.19 -4.73
N TYR A 118 -0.66 13.21 -3.89
CA TYR A 118 -0.11 13.00 -2.56
C TYR A 118 -1.04 12.18 -1.65
N ASP A 119 -2.35 12.44 -1.67
CA ASP A 119 -3.33 11.65 -0.91
C ASP A 119 -3.33 10.18 -1.38
N ASN A 120 -3.25 9.96 -2.69
CA ASN A 120 -3.18 8.63 -3.30
C ASN A 120 -1.89 7.90 -2.92
N ILE A 121 -0.74 8.58 -2.91
CA ILE A 121 0.54 8.04 -2.43
C ILE A 121 0.41 7.57 -0.98
N ARG A 122 -0.28 8.32 -0.11
CA ARG A 122 -0.49 7.89 1.28
C ARG A 122 -1.38 6.66 1.39
N LYS A 123 -2.45 6.56 0.59
CA LYS A 123 -3.28 5.35 0.51
C LYS A 123 -2.46 4.15 0.05
N PHE A 124 -1.65 4.34 -0.98
CA PHE A 124 -0.71 3.35 -1.52
C PHE A 124 0.29 2.87 -0.45
N VAL A 125 0.94 3.79 0.28
CA VAL A 125 1.89 3.45 1.34
C VAL A 125 1.20 2.74 2.51
N LEU A 126 0.00 3.18 2.90
CA LEU A 126 -0.80 2.50 3.91
C LEU A 126 -1.11 1.05 3.50
N PHE A 127 -1.49 0.84 2.25
CA PHE A 127 -1.80 -0.48 1.72
C PHE A 127 -0.56 -1.39 1.73
N LEU A 128 0.49 -1.03 0.97
CA LEU A 128 1.66 -1.89 0.80
C LEU A 128 2.38 -2.15 2.13
N LEU A 129 2.54 -1.14 2.98
CA LEU A 129 3.25 -1.33 4.23
C LEU A 129 2.43 -2.18 5.22
N SER A 130 1.10 -2.03 5.24
CA SER A 130 0.26 -2.90 6.06
C SER A 130 0.26 -4.34 5.56
N SER A 131 0.29 -4.56 4.25
CA SER A 131 0.41 -5.89 3.64
C SER A 131 1.74 -6.55 4.00
N ASN A 132 2.85 -5.87 3.73
CA ASN A 132 4.20 -6.40 4.00
C ASN A 132 4.43 -6.67 5.49
N VAL A 133 3.99 -5.76 6.37
CA VAL A 133 4.08 -6.00 7.82
C VAL A 133 3.20 -7.18 8.23
N GLY A 134 2.01 -7.33 7.63
CA GLY A 134 1.15 -8.48 7.86
C GLY A 134 1.80 -9.79 7.46
N GLU A 135 2.42 -9.86 6.28
CA GLU A 135 3.13 -11.02 5.78
C GLU A 135 4.32 -11.40 6.68
N ILE A 136 5.14 -10.42 7.08
CA ILE A 136 6.25 -10.63 8.02
C ILE A 136 5.71 -11.17 9.36
N LEU A 137 4.60 -10.65 9.85
CA LEU A 137 3.98 -11.13 11.09
C LEU A 137 3.45 -12.57 10.96
N VAL A 138 2.87 -12.96 9.80
CA VAL A 138 2.47 -14.35 9.53
C VAL A 138 3.67 -15.28 9.70
N MET A 139 4.77 -14.98 9.02
CA MET A 139 5.98 -15.80 9.06
C MET A 139 6.59 -15.84 10.47
N PHE A 140 6.72 -14.67 11.11
CA PHE A 140 7.31 -14.55 12.44
C PHE A 140 6.50 -15.34 13.49
N VAL A 141 5.18 -15.15 13.52
CA VAL A 141 4.32 -15.85 14.49
C VAL A 141 4.30 -17.35 14.22
N ALA A 142 4.25 -17.78 12.96
CA ALA A 142 4.31 -19.19 12.62
C ALA A 142 5.60 -19.86 13.15
N ILE A 143 6.76 -19.23 12.91
CA ILE A 143 8.05 -19.75 13.37
C ILE A 143 8.12 -19.78 14.91
N VAL A 144 7.71 -18.70 15.59
CA VAL A 144 7.76 -18.61 17.07
C VAL A 144 6.84 -19.63 17.74
N VAL A 145 5.69 -19.91 17.12
CA VAL A 145 4.69 -20.86 17.64
C VAL A 145 5.00 -22.31 17.24
N GLY A 146 5.93 -22.52 16.31
CA GLY A 146 6.29 -23.85 15.81
C GLY A 146 5.33 -24.39 14.74
N LEU A 147 4.59 -23.51 14.07
CA LEU A 147 3.73 -23.87 12.94
C LEU A 147 4.56 -24.14 11.67
N PRO A 148 4.06 -24.97 10.75
CA PRO A 148 4.64 -25.11 9.42
C PRO A 148 4.71 -23.78 8.68
N LEU A 149 5.61 -23.71 7.69
CA LEU A 149 5.80 -22.50 6.88
C LEU A 149 4.49 -22.15 6.16
N PRO A 150 3.85 -21.01 6.51
CA PRO A 150 2.54 -20.67 5.95
C PRO A 150 2.60 -20.33 4.45
N LEU A 151 3.77 -19.88 3.98
CA LEU A 151 3.99 -19.35 2.64
C LEU A 151 5.40 -19.72 2.17
N LEU A 152 5.53 -20.00 0.87
CA LEU A 152 6.82 -20.13 0.20
C LEU A 152 7.33 -18.78 -0.30
N ALA A 153 8.65 -18.68 -0.49
CA ALA A 153 9.29 -17.49 -1.04
C ALA A 153 8.71 -17.08 -2.42
N ILE A 154 8.38 -18.04 -3.28
CA ILE A 154 7.80 -17.77 -4.60
C ILE A 154 6.35 -17.25 -4.50
N GLN A 155 5.59 -17.72 -3.52
CA GLN A 155 4.23 -17.26 -3.23
C GLN A 155 4.25 -15.83 -2.68
N ILE A 156 5.19 -15.52 -1.79
CA ILE A 156 5.46 -14.17 -1.28
C ILE A 156 5.80 -13.21 -2.42
N LEU A 157 6.70 -13.62 -3.32
CA LEU A 157 7.09 -12.80 -4.46
C LEU A 157 5.89 -12.50 -5.37
N TRP A 158 5.03 -13.50 -5.61
CA TRP A 158 3.82 -13.33 -6.39
C TRP A 158 2.82 -12.38 -5.76
N VAL A 159 2.61 -12.50 -4.45
CA VAL A 159 1.75 -11.59 -3.68
C VAL A 159 2.25 -10.15 -3.83
N ASN A 160 3.52 -9.91 -3.51
CA ASN A 160 4.05 -8.55 -3.46
C ASN A 160 4.20 -7.88 -4.83
N LEU A 161 4.56 -8.65 -5.86
CA LEU A 161 4.81 -8.08 -7.19
C LEU A 161 3.54 -7.99 -8.04
N VAL A 162 2.73 -9.04 -8.02
CA VAL A 162 1.61 -9.18 -8.96
C VAL A 162 0.29 -8.86 -8.27
N THR A 163 -0.01 -9.53 -7.17
CA THR A 163 -1.31 -9.41 -6.50
C THR A 163 -1.49 -8.03 -5.88
N ASP A 164 -0.50 -7.53 -5.17
CA ASP A 164 -0.53 -6.20 -4.56
C ASP A 164 -0.18 -5.10 -5.57
N GLY A 165 0.62 -5.41 -6.58
CA GLY A 165 1.07 -4.44 -7.59
C GLY A 165 -0.08 -3.81 -8.38
N LEU A 166 -1.00 -4.61 -8.91
CA LEU A 166 -2.10 -4.09 -9.75
C LEU A 166 -3.03 -3.13 -8.97
N PRO A 167 -3.55 -3.47 -7.79
CA PRO A 167 -4.39 -2.56 -7.01
C PRO A 167 -3.62 -1.36 -6.47
N ALA A 168 -2.33 -1.52 -6.15
CA ALA A 168 -1.48 -0.42 -5.71
C ALA A 168 -1.30 0.66 -6.80
N ILE A 169 -1.11 0.25 -8.06
CA ILE A 169 -1.11 1.18 -9.20
C ILE A 169 -2.50 1.80 -9.36
N ALA A 170 -3.56 1.02 -9.19
CA ALA A 170 -4.92 1.53 -9.31
C ALA A 170 -5.28 2.59 -8.26
N LEU A 171 -4.79 2.46 -7.02
CA LEU A 171 -4.93 3.49 -5.98
C LEU A 171 -4.32 4.83 -6.41
N GLY A 172 -3.27 4.82 -7.24
CA GLY A 172 -2.66 6.03 -7.79
C GLY A 172 -3.62 6.87 -8.63
N PHE A 173 -4.65 6.24 -9.21
CA PHE A 173 -5.67 6.86 -10.05
C PHE A 173 -6.98 7.15 -9.31
N ASP A 174 -6.99 7.07 -7.99
CA ASP A 174 -8.17 7.47 -7.21
C ASP A 174 -8.46 8.97 -7.40
N PRO A 175 -9.74 9.37 -7.50
CA PRO A 175 -10.08 10.77 -7.65
C PRO A 175 -9.85 11.54 -6.34
N ALA A 176 -9.80 12.87 -6.48
CA ALA A 176 -9.62 13.80 -5.37
C ALA A 176 -10.63 13.57 -4.24
N GLU A 177 -10.13 13.58 -3.00
CA GLU A 177 -10.98 13.59 -1.81
C GLU A 177 -11.86 14.86 -1.79
N PRO A 178 -13.12 14.77 -1.32
CA PRO A 178 -14.01 15.93 -1.30
C PRO A 178 -13.38 17.14 -0.57
N GLY A 179 -13.34 18.30 -1.20
CA GLY A 179 -12.77 19.50 -0.57
C GLY A 179 -11.25 19.53 -0.47
N VAL A 180 -10.53 18.80 -1.34
CA VAL A 180 -9.06 18.82 -1.45
C VAL A 180 -8.46 20.24 -1.57
N MET A 181 -9.19 21.17 -2.17
CA MET A 181 -8.78 22.58 -2.32
C MET A 181 -9.21 23.48 -1.15
N LYS A 182 -10.08 23.00 -0.26
CA LYS A 182 -10.54 23.76 0.91
C LYS A 182 -9.63 23.59 2.14
N ARG A 183 -8.78 22.56 2.16
CA ARG A 183 -7.77 22.37 3.21
C ARG A 183 -6.57 23.29 3.00
N ALA A 184 -5.96 23.72 4.11
CA ALA A 184 -4.69 24.44 4.08
C ALA A 184 -3.57 23.58 3.45
N PRO A 185 -2.51 24.20 2.90
CA PRO A 185 -1.32 23.47 2.49
C PRO A 185 -0.75 22.64 3.65
N ARG A 186 -0.23 21.45 3.33
CA ARG A 186 0.38 20.58 4.34
C ARG A 186 1.67 21.20 4.89
N PRO A 187 2.00 21.00 6.18
CA PRO A 187 3.30 21.35 6.72
C PRO A 187 4.44 20.63 5.98
N THR A 188 5.60 21.27 5.90
CA THR A 188 6.77 20.75 5.18
C THR A 188 7.47 19.61 5.92
N ASP A 189 7.34 19.58 7.24
CA ASP A 189 7.87 18.55 8.15
C ASP A 189 6.89 17.38 8.39
N GLU A 190 5.75 17.37 7.70
CA GLU A 190 4.74 16.34 7.90
C GLU A 190 5.22 14.99 7.35
N SER A 191 5.41 14.02 8.27
CA SER A 191 5.74 12.63 7.91
C SER A 191 4.64 11.96 7.11
N ILE A 192 5.01 11.06 6.21
CA ILE A 192 4.06 10.22 5.47
C ILE A 192 3.14 9.40 6.40
N PHE A 193 3.62 9.09 7.61
CA PHE A 193 2.89 8.35 8.65
C PHE A 193 1.98 9.22 9.53
N ALA A 194 1.95 10.53 9.32
CA ALA A 194 1.06 11.43 10.07
C ALA A 194 -0.42 11.09 9.82
N HIS A 195 -1.31 11.73 10.59
CA HIS A 195 -2.76 11.49 10.52
C HIS A 195 -3.18 10.03 10.80
N GLY A 196 -2.38 9.33 11.62
CA GLY A 196 -2.72 7.99 12.11
C GLY A 196 -2.48 6.85 11.14
N VAL A 197 -1.80 7.08 10.00
CA VAL A 197 -1.40 6.01 9.05
C VAL A 197 -0.59 4.92 9.77
N GLY A 198 0.40 5.31 10.58
CA GLY A 198 1.21 4.35 11.36
C GLY A 198 0.37 3.50 12.34
N ARG A 199 -0.60 4.13 13.02
CA ARG A 199 -1.53 3.43 13.92
C ARG A 199 -2.44 2.45 13.17
N LYS A 200 -2.90 2.82 11.97
CA LYS A 200 -3.71 1.95 11.11
C LYS A 200 -2.93 0.71 10.70
N ILE A 201 -1.67 0.86 10.29
CA ILE A 201 -0.78 -0.27 9.97
C ILE A 201 -0.62 -1.20 11.18
N LEU A 202 -0.36 -0.63 12.36
CA LEU A 202 -0.11 -1.40 13.58
C LEU A 202 -1.28 -2.31 14.00
N TRP A 203 -2.52 -1.95 13.66
CA TRP A 203 -3.70 -2.78 13.97
C TRP A 203 -4.15 -3.65 12.79
N ARG A 204 -4.06 -3.17 11.55
CA ARG A 204 -4.52 -3.90 10.36
C ARG A 204 -3.59 -5.04 9.97
N ALA A 205 -2.27 -4.87 10.14
CA ALA A 205 -1.30 -5.91 9.83
C ALA A 205 -1.45 -7.17 10.74
N PRO A 206 -1.57 -7.05 12.08
CA PRO A 206 -1.87 -8.21 12.92
C PRO A 206 -3.21 -8.87 12.60
N LEU A 207 -4.22 -8.11 12.21
CA LEU A 207 -5.51 -8.68 11.80
C LEU A 207 -5.37 -9.54 10.54
N LEU A 208 -4.68 -9.04 9.51
CA LEU A 208 -4.38 -9.80 8.31
C LEU A 208 -3.60 -11.08 8.66
N ALA A 209 -2.57 -10.96 9.50
CA ALA A 209 -1.75 -12.08 9.91
C ALA A 209 -2.56 -13.15 10.67
N LEU A 210 -3.43 -12.71 11.58
CA LEU A 210 -4.33 -13.58 12.32
C LEU A 210 -5.26 -14.36 11.37
N MET A 211 -5.88 -13.70 10.39
CA MET A 211 -6.77 -14.38 9.44
C MET A 211 -6.02 -15.41 8.60
N THR A 212 -4.80 -15.09 8.14
CA THR A 212 -3.96 -16.03 7.38
C THR A 212 -3.57 -17.25 8.20
N LEU A 213 -3.17 -17.04 9.46
CA LEU A 213 -2.83 -18.16 10.37
C LEU A 213 -4.05 -19.00 10.74
N LEU A 214 -5.22 -18.38 10.92
CA LEU A 214 -6.46 -19.13 11.09
C LEU A 214 -6.81 -19.95 9.85
N GLY A 215 -6.54 -19.43 8.65
CA GLY A 215 -6.66 -20.18 7.40
C GLY A 215 -5.72 -21.40 7.36
N LEU A 216 -4.47 -21.22 7.77
CA LEU A 216 -3.51 -22.32 7.88
C LEU A 216 -3.98 -23.39 8.88
N ILE A 217 -4.40 -22.99 10.07
CA ILE A 217 -4.89 -23.91 11.12
C ILE A 217 -6.16 -24.62 10.66
N TYR A 218 -7.08 -23.90 10.01
CA TYR A 218 -8.28 -24.48 9.41
C TYR A 218 -7.91 -25.54 8.37
N GLY A 219 -6.94 -25.26 7.49
CA GLY A 219 -6.48 -26.23 6.49
C GLY A 219 -5.93 -27.50 7.12
N HIS A 220 -5.15 -27.39 8.20
CA HIS A 220 -4.67 -28.58 8.92
C HIS A 220 -5.84 -29.36 9.54
N ALA A 221 -6.72 -28.67 10.28
CA ALA A 221 -7.85 -29.30 10.94
C ALA A 221 -8.86 -29.95 9.96
N ALA A 222 -9.07 -29.35 8.79
CA ALA A 222 -9.98 -29.87 7.76
C ALA A 222 -9.48 -31.18 7.13
N HIS A 223 -8.17 -31.42 7.14
CA HIS A 223 -7.52 -32.60 6.58
C HIS A 223 -6.92 -33.54 7.65
N ASN A 224 -7.42 -33.46 8.89
CA ASN A 224 -6.97 -34.29 10.02
C ASN A 224 -5.46 -34.20 10.32
N LEU A 225 -4.83 -33.08 9.97
CA LEU A 225 -3.43 -32.81 10.26
C LEU A 225 -3.29 -32.03 11.57
N ASP A 226 -2.23 -32.32 12.32
CA ASP A 226 -1.82 -31.54 13.49
C ASP A 226 -0.68 -30.58 13.12
N PRO A 227 -0.92 -29.25 13.10
CA PRO A 227 0.13 -28.30 12.75
C PRO A 227 1.27 -28.21 13.78
N PHE A 228 1.11 -28.77 14.98
CA PHE A 228 2.12 -28.75 16.04
C PHE A 228 2.92 -30.05 16.15
N SER A 229 2.46 -31.14 15.52
CA SER A 229 3.19 -32.41 15.49
C SER A 229 4.32 -32.35 14.43
N PRO A 230 5.53 -32.87 14.70
CA PRO A 230 6.61 -32.97 13.72
C PRO A 230 6.22 -33.73 12.44
N THR A 231 5.44 -34.79 12.59
CA THR A 231 4.93 -35.66 11.50
C THR A 231 3.56 -35.20 10.98
N ARG A 232 3.03 -34.09 11.51
CA ARG A 232 1.68 -33.57 11.22
C ARG A 232 0.53 -34.54 11.55
N GLY A 233 0.78 -35.57 12.35
CA GLY A 233 -0.23 -36.60 12.66
C GLY A 233 -0.50 -37.56 11.50
N LEU A 234 0.33 -37.54 10.44
CA LEU A 234 0.19 -38.42 9.28
C LEU A 234 0.29 -39.90 9.65
N GLU A 235 1.06 -40.24 10.68
CA GLU A 235 1.24 -41.59 11.21
C GLU A 235 -0.06 -42.23 11.70
N LEU A 236 -1.04 -41.41 12.10
CA LEU A 236 -2.34 -41.84 12.60
C LEU A 236 -3.37 -42.03 11.47
N LEU A 237 -3.08 -41.54 10.26
CA LEU A 237 -4.01 -41.61 9.15
C LEU A 237 -4.00 -42.99 8.48
N PRO A 238 -5.18 -43.50 8.06
CA PRO A 238 -5.25 -44.71 7.24
C PRO A 238 -4.62 -44.44 5.85
N ARG A 239 -4.13 -45.51 5.19
CA ARG A 239 -3.46 -45.40 3.89
C ARG A 239 -4.30 -44.62 2.87
N THR A 240 -5.62 -44.81 2.88
CA THR A 240 -6.53 -44.13 1.96
C THR A 240 -6.48 -42.61 2.07
N GLU A 241 -6.37 -42.06 3.27
CA GLU A 241 -6.37 -40.61 3.50
C GLU A 241 -5.00 -40.01 3.21
N ILE A 242 -3.91 -40.64 3.66
CA ILE A 242 -2.55 -40.13 3.41
C ILE A 242 -2.18 -40.17 1.92
N VAL A 243 -2.66 -41.18 1.16
CA VAL A 243 -2.44 -41.27 -0.29
C VAL A 243 -3.16 -40.13 -1.04
N GLU A 244 -4.33 -39.68 -0.56
CA GLU A 244 -5.00 -38.51 -1.15
C GLU A 244 -4.22 -37.21 -0.92
N LEU A 245 -3.52 -37.09 0.21
CA LEU A 245 -2.76 -35.91 0.58
C LEU A 245 -1.36 -35.86 -0.05
N VAL A 246 -0.68 -37.00 -0.10
CA VAL A 246 0.76 -37.10 -0.41
C VAL A 246 1.01 -37.82 -1.74
N GLY A 247 0.01 -38.50 -2.29
CA GLY A 247 0.14 -39.29 -3.51
C GLY A 247 0.56 -40.74 -3.26
N GLU A 248 0.17 -41.62 -4.18
CA GLU A 248 0.34 -43.08 -4.03
C GLU A 248 1.80 -43.53 -4.09
N ASP A 249 2.63 -42.85 -4.89
CA ASP A 249 4.02 -43.23 -5.13
C ASP A 249 4.93 -43.12 -3.90
N LEU A 250 4.53 -42.28 -2.94
CA LEU A 250 5.31 -42.01 -1.73
C LEU A 250 4.97 -42.94 -0.56
N ILE A 251 3.79 -43.55 -0.56
CA ILE A 251 3.26 -44.31 0.58
C ILE A 251 3.26 -45.83 0.29
N PRO A 252 3.94 -46.66 1.11
CA PRO A 252 3.96 -48.12 0.96
C PRO A 252 2.57 -48.75 0.90
N ALA A 253 2.45 -49.87 0.18
CA ALA A 253 1.19 -50.61 0.05
C ALA A 253 0.72 -51.21 1.38
N ASP A 254 1.66 -51.52 2.28
CA ASP A 254 1.47 -52.12 3.58
C ASP A 254 1.42 -51.10 4.73
N TRP A 255 1.24 -49.80 4.42
CA TRP A 255 1.15 -48.71 5.40
C TRP A 255 0.29 -49.04 6.64
N ASP A 256 -0.91 -49.59 6.40
CA ASP A 256 -1.86 -49.90 7.47
C ASP A 256 -1.40 -51.04 8.39
N ALA A 257 -0.45 -51.87 7.94
CA ALA A 257 0.13 -52.97 8.71
C ALA A 257 1.40 -52.59 9.49
N LEU A 258 2.02 -51.44 9.17
CA LEU A 258 3.19 -50.93 9.87
C LEU A 258 2.84 -50.47 11.29
N SER A 259 3.81 -50.55 12.21
CA SER A 259 3.67 -49.96 13.54
C SER A 259 3.72 -48.42 13.48
N GLU A 260 3.23 -47.76 14.51
CA GLU A 260 3.26 -46.28 14.58
C GLU A 260 4.70 -45.75 14.53
N ASP A 261 5.64 -46.42 15.22
CA ASP A 261 7.07 -46.07 15.21
C ASP A 261 7.69 -46.23 13.81
N ASP A 262 7.32 -47.27 13.07
CA ASP A 262 7.79 -47.48 11.69
C ASP A 262 7.26 -46.38 10.76
N ARG A 263 6.00 -45.95 10.94
CA ARG A 263 5.39 -44.84 10.18
C ARG A 263 6.07 -43.50 10.49
N ILE A 264 6.33 -43.23 11.76
CA ILE A 264 7.06 -42.02 12.19
C ILE A 264 8.45 -42.00 11.54
N THR A 265 9.16 -43.13 11.55
CA THR A 265 10.49 -43.25 10.93
C THR A 265 10.44 -42.98 9.43
N LEU A 266 9.40 -43.46 8.73
CA LEU A 266 9.19 -43.20 7.29
C LEU A 266 8.86 -41.73 6.97
N ILE A 267 8.21 -41.01 7.90
CA ILE A 267 7.78 -39.62 7.68
C ILE A 267 8.88 -38.63 8.11
N ALA A 268 9.47 -38.83 9.28
CA ALA A 268 10.37 -37.88 9.94
C ALA A 268 11.86 -38.25 9.86
N GLY A 269 12.17 -39.46 9.38
CA GLY A 269 13.52 -40.01 9.35
C GLY A 269 14.01 -40.54 10.69
N ASP A 270 15.06 -41.36 10.66
CA ASP A 270 15.75 -41.82 11.88
C ASP A 270 16.55 -40.64 12.47
N GLY A 271 16.04 -40.05 13.55
CA GLY A 271 16.77 -39.04 14.32
C GLY A 271 18.03 -39.55 15.04
N SER A 272 18.43 -40.81 14.83
CA SER A 272 19.57 -41.48 15.47
C SER A 272 20.57 -42.08 14.48
N GLY A 273 21.35 -41.23 13.82
CA GLY A 273 22.71 -41.58 13.43
C GLY A 273 23.04 -41.36 11.96
N GLU A 274 24.28 -40.94 11.74
CA GLU A 274 24.98 -40.86 10.46
C GLU A 274 24.70 -42.12 9.60
N SER A 275 23.82 -41.99 8.60
CA SER A 275 23.72 -42.98 7.54
C SER A 275 24.50 -42.48 6.33
N GLU A 276 25.68 -43.06 6.10
CA GLU A 276 26.57 -42.81 4.95
C GLU A 276 25.99 -43.30 3.60
N ALA A 277 24.67 -43.51 3.50
CA ALA A 277 23.94 -43.79 2.26
C ALA A 277 23.15 -42.54 1.81
N GLY A 278 23.85 -41.41 1.70
CA GLY A 278 23.26 -40.10 1.42
C GLY A 278 22.64 -39.94 0.03
N GLY A 279 21.46 -39.33 0.00
CA GLY A 279 20.96 -38.55 -1.15
C GLY A 279 19.52 -38.81 -1.59
N LEU A 280 18.97 -40.01 -1.40
CA LEU A 280 17.63 -40.38 -1.93
C LEU A 280 16.55 -40.56 -0.85
N GLU A 281 16.89 -40.96 0.37
CA GLU A 281 15.93 -41.19 1.46
C GLU A 281 15.58 -39.90 2.22
N GLU A 282 16.56 -39.06 2.57
CA GLU A 282 16.34 -37.70 3.11
C GLU A 282 15.46 -36.83 2.18
N GLY A 283 15.52 -37.08 0.87
CA GLY A 283 14.69 -36.38 -0.12
C GLY A 283 13.22 -36.78 -0.05
N ARG A 284 12.92 -38.06 0.23
CA ARG A 284 11.55 -38.60 0.28
C ARG A 284 10.82 -38.22 1.55
N GLU A 285 11.50 -38.18 2.69
CA GLU A 285 10.94 -37.76 3.99
C GLU A 285 10.49 -36.29 3.95
N SER A 286 11.38 -35.41 3.46
CA SER A 286 11.08 -34.00 3.21
C SER A 286 9.93 -33.83 2.22
N GLU A 287 9.82 -34.72 1.23
CA GLU A 287 8.78 -34.67 0.20
C GLU A 287 7.39 -35.07 0.73
N ILE A 288 7.27 -36.07 1.62
CA ILE A 288 5.99 -36.46 2.24
C ILE A 288 5.38 -35.29 3.00
N LEU A 289 6.17 -34.68 3.89
CA LEU A 289 5.73 -33.53 4.68
C LEU A 289 5.43 -32.31 3.78
N ALA A 290 6.29 -32.05 2.78
CA ALA A 290 6.08 -30.96 1.85
C ALA A 290 4.77 -31.11 1.06
N GLN A 291 4.42 -32.33 0.62
CA GLN A 291 3.17 -32.60 -0.09
C GLN A 291 1.94 -32.48 0.82
N ALA A 292 1.98 -33.03 2.03
CA ALA A 292 0.89 -32.92 2.99
C ALA A 292 0.56 -31.45 3.35
N GLU A 293 1.59 -30.60 3.43
CA GLU A 293 1.42 -29.18 3.74
C GLU A 293 0.88 -28.34 2.58
N ARG A 294 0.80 -28.86 1.35
CA ARG A 294 0.39 -28.08 0.17
C ARG A 294 -1.01 -27.49 0.29
N ILE A 295 -2.00 -28.26 0.76
CA ILE A 295 -3.37 -27.78 0.85
C ILE A 295 -3.51 -26.69 1.93
N PRO A 296 -3.09 -26.91 3.20
CA PRO A 296 -3.14 -25.86 4.22
C PRO A 296 -2.37 -24.60 3.82
N ARG A 297 -1.22 -24.76 3.17
CA ARG A 297 -0.42 -23.65 2.65
C ARG A 297 -1.14 -22.90 1.54
N THR A 298 -1.82 -23.60 0.63
CA THR A 298 -2.60 -22.96 -0.43
C THR A 298 -3.79 -22.17 0.13
N ILE A 299 -4.44 -22.69 1.18
CA ILE A 299 -5.49 -21.96 1.91
C ILE A 299 -4.90 -20.68 2.53
N ALA A 300 -3.81 -20.78 3.28
CA ALA A 300 -3.15 -19.61 3.90
C ALA A 300 -2.72 -18.58 2.85
N PHE A 301 -2.07 -19.01 1.77
CA PHE A 301 -1.69 -18.19 0.61
C PHE A 301 -2.89 -17.47 0.02
N THR A 302 -4.01 -18.16 -0.16
CA THR A 302 -5.23 -17.58 -0.71
C THR A 302 -5.92 -16.63 0.27
N VAL A 303 -5.95 -16.94 1.58
CA VAL A 303 -6.46 -16.01 2.60
C VAL A 303 -5.65 -14.71 2.60
N LEU A 304 -4.32 -14.80 2.53
CA LEU A 304 -3.46 -13.61 2.50
C LEU A 304 -3.73 -12.77 1.26
N ALA A 305 -3.63 -13.39 0.07
CA ALA A 305 -3.81 -12.72 -1.21
C ALA A 305 -5.18 -12.05 -1.33
N LEU A 306 -6.25 -12.78 -1.01
CA LEU A 306 -7.61 -12.23 -1.06
C LEU A 306 -7.83 -11.19 0.05
N GLY A 307 -7.24 -11.38 1.23
CA GLY A 307 -7.31 -10.44 2.34
C GLY A 307 -6.70 -9.09 1.96
N GLN A 308 -5.59 -9.08 1.22
CA GLN A 308 -4.98 -7.86 0.69
C GLN A 308 -5.88 -7.17 -0.34
N ILE A 309 -6.51 -7.94 -1.23
CA ILE A 309 -7.49 -7.41 -2.20
C ILE A 309 -8.68 -6.76 -1.47
N PHE A 310 -9.23 -7.43 -0.46
CA PHE A 310 -10.30 -6.89 0.38
C PHE A 310 -9.85 -5.63 1.15
N HIS A 311 -8.60 -5.61 1.60
CA HIS A 311 -8.04 -4.46 2.31
C HIS A 311 -7.86 -3.23 1.40
N VAL A 312 -7.37 -3.39 0.17
CA VAL A 312 -7.24 -2.26 -0.77
C VAL A 312 -8.60 -1.71 -1.20
N MET A 313 -9.63 -2.57 -1.34
CA MET A 313 -10.99 -2.13 -1.66
C MET A 313 -11.55 -1.15 -0.62
N VAL A 314 -11.34 -1.41 0.67
CA VAL A 314 -11.80 -0.50 1.73
C VAL A 314 -10.91 0.74 1.87
N ILE A 315 -9.61 0.64 1.57
CA ILE A 315 -8.74 1.82 1.49
C ILE A 315 -9.17 2.76 0.34
N HIS A 316 -9.53 2.20 -0.82
CA HIS A 316 -10.01 2.93 -1.98
C HIS A 316 -11.22 3.82 -1.66
N ALA A 317 -12.20 3.28 -0.93
CA ALA A 317 -13.40 4.02 -0.52
C ALA A 317 -13.07 5.28 0.31
N GLY A 318 -11.93 5.29 1.00
CA GLY A 318 -11.50 6.36 1.89
C GLY A 318 -12.30 6.39 3.20
N GLU A 319 -11.93 7.31 4.08
CA GLU A 319 -12.53 7.37 5.43
C GLU A 319 -13.88 8.11 5.45
N ARG A 320 -14.14 8.95 4.46
CA ARG A 320 -15.29 9.86 4.45
C ARG A 320 -16.57 9.22 3.94
N GLU A 321 -16.47 8.21 3.08
CA GLU A 321 -17.63 7.53 2.49
C GLU A 321 -17.49 6.02 2.60
N SER A 322 -18.62 5.33 2.77
CA SER A 322 -18.62 3.87 2.86
C SER A 322 -18.33 3.24 1.49
N PHE A 323 -17.59 2.13 1.47
CA PHE A 323 -17.40 1.37 0.24
C PHE A 323 -18.73 0.99 -0.41
N PHE A 324 -19.76 0.65 0.35
CA PHE A 324 -21.06 0.26 -0.21
C PHE A 324 -21.79 1.39 -0.92
N ARG A 325 -21.41 2.65 -0.67
CA ARG A 325 -22.01 3.81 -1.34
C ARG A 325 -21.23 4.22 -2.59
N VAL A 326 -19.90 4.17 -2.50
CA VAL A 326 -19.00 4.58 -3.59
C VAL A 326 -18.78 3.45 -4.58
N TRP A 327 -18.71 2.22 -4.08
CA TRP A 327 -18.30 1.03 -4.81
C TRP A 327 -16.98 1.32 -5.56
N PHE A 328 -16.89 0.91 -6.82
CA PHE A 328 -15.84 1.29 -7.76
C PHE A 328 -16.29 2.34 -8.78
N SER A 329 -17.38 3.07 -8.51
CA SER A 329 -17.93 4.07 -9.46
C SER A 329 -16.94 5.19 -9.79
N LYS A 330 -16.10 5.53 -8.81
CA LYS A 330 -15.12 6.61 -8.86
C LYS A 330 -13.83 6.23 -9.59
N ASN A 331 -13.45 4.95 -9.55
CA ASN A 331 -12.23 4.44 -10.17
C ASN A 331 -12.52 3.08 -10.83
N ARG A 332 -12.82 3.11 -12.14
CA ARG A 332 -13.04 1.87 -12.91
C ARG A 332 -11.77 1.05 -13.07
N PHE A 333 -10.60 1.68 -12.99
CA PHE A 333 -9.33 0.97 -13.05
C PHE A 333 -9.11 0.12 -11.79
N MET A 334 -9.53 0.60 -10.61
CA MET A 334 -9.57 -0.21 -9.38
C MET A 334 -10.44 -1.45 -9.52
N LEU A 335 -11.62 -1.34 -10.14
CA LEU A 335 -12.47 -2.51 -10.40
C LEU A 335 -11.74 -3.57 -11.25
N TRP A 336 -11.11 -3.14 -12.35
CA TRP A 336 -10.39 -4.06 -13.24
C TRP A 336 -9.14 -4.64 -12.57
N ALA A 337 -8.44 -3.87 -11.74
CA ALA A 337 -7.33 -4.37 -10.95
C ALA A 337 -7.79 -5.47 -9.98
N VAL A 338 -8.88 -5.23 -9.23
CA VAL A 338 -9.47 -6.23 -8.31
C VAL A 338 -9.94 -7.48 -9.06
N ILE A 339 -10.69 -7.33 -10.15
CA ILE A 339 -11.14 -8.49 -10.95
C ILE A 339 -9.94 -9.26 -11.50
N GLY A 340 -8.94 -8.54 -12.01
CA GLY A 340 -7.71 -9.12 -12.54
C GLY A 340 -6.93 -9.90 -11.49
N THR A 341 -6.79 -9.38 -10.27
CA THR A 341 -6.08 -10.07 -9.18
C THR A 341 -6.85 -11.29 -8.68
N PHE A 342 -8.19 -11.22 -8.57
CA PHE A 342 -9.00 -12.40 -8.29
C PHE A 342 -8.83 -13.49 -9.36
N ALA A 343 -8.84 -13.10 -10.64
CA ALA A 343 -8.65 -14.04 -11.74
C ALA A 343 -7.23 -14.65 -11.76
N LEU A 344 -6.21 -13.85 -11.49
CA LEU A 344 -4.83 -14.30 -11.36
C LEU A 344 -4.65 -15.24 -10.17
N GLN A 345 -5.25 -14.94 -9.02
CA GLN A 345 -5.23 -15.83 -7.85
C GLN A 345 -5.92 -17.16 -8.18
N ALA A 346 -7.09 -17.12 -8.82
CA ALA A 346 -7.80 -18.32 -9.28
C ALA A 346 -6.95 -19.13 -10.27
N ALA A 347 -6.23 -18.45 -11.16
CA ALA A 347 -5.33 -19.12 -12.10
C ALA A 347 -4.19 -19.84 -11.38
N VAL A 348 -3.58 -19.22 -10.36
CA VAL A 348 -2.50 -19.85 -9.59
C VAL A 348 -2.97 -21.14 -8.92
N ILE A 349 -4.20 -21.18 -8.38
CA ILE A 349 -4.72 -22.33 -7.64
C ILE A 349 -5.41 -23.40 -8.51
N TYR A 350 -5.75 -23.13 -9.78
CA TYR A 350 -6.49 -24.07 -10.64
C TYR A 350 -5.83 -24.39 -11.99
N VAL A 351 -4.81 -23.65 -12.41
CA VAL A 351 -4.09 -23.94 -13.66
C VAL A 351 -2.89 -24.84 -13.36
N PRO A 352 -2.79 -26.05 -13.95
CA PRO A 352 -1.75 -27.03 -13.59
C PRO A 352 -0.31 -26.51 -13.67
N PHE A 353 0.00 -25.72 -14.70
CA PHE A 353 1.33 -25.12 -14.86
C PHE A 353 1.69 -24.16 -13.71
N LEU A 354 0.73 -23.36 -13.26
CA LEU A 354 0.93 -22.41 -12.17
C LEU A 354 0.94 -23.13 -10.82
N GLN A 355 0.09 -24.14 -10.63
CA GLN A 355 0.11 -24.99 -9.43
C GLN A 355 1.47 -25.63 -9.21
N PHE A 356 2.10 -26.13 -10.28
CA PHE A 356 3.45 -26.68 -10.22
C PHE A 356 4.48 -25.63 -9.78
N THR A 357 4.41 -24.42 -10.35
CA THR A 357 5.40 -23.36 -10.07
C THR A 357 5.24 -22.77 -8.67
N PHE A 358 4.01 -22.58 -8.21
CA PHE A 358 3.70 -21.98 -6.90
C PHE A 358 3.47 -23.00 -5.79
N GLU A 359 3.63 -24.28 -6.10
CA GLU A 359 3.34 -25.42 -5.21
C GLU A 359 1.97 -25.31 -4.53
N THR A 360 0.94 -25.01 -5.34
CA THR A 360 -0.44 -24.90 -4.86
C THR A 360 -1.28 -26.12 -5.25
N TYR A 361 -2.38 -26.30 -4.51
CA TYR A 361 -3.33 -27.40 -4.71
C TYR A 361 -4.74 -26.85 -4.96
N PRO A 362 -5.57 -27.48 -5.82
CA PRO A 362 -6.92 -26.99 -6.05
C PRO A 362 -7.77 -27.06 -4.78
N ILE A 363 -8.33 -25.92 -4.35
CA ILE A 363 -9.19 -25.84 -3.17
C ILE A 363 -10.64 -26.21 -3.58
N PRO A 364 -11.30 -27.15 -2.89
CA PRO A 364 -12.72 -27.45 -3.09
C PRO A 364 -13.63 -26.24 -2.80
N LEU A 365 -14.83 -26.22 -3.39
CA LEU A 365 -15.74 -25.06 -3.27
C LEU A 365 -16.06 -24.67 -1.82
N LEU A 366 -16.29 -25.65 -0.94
CA LEU A 366 -16.63 -25.37 0.47
C LEU A 366 -15.47 -24.68 1.20
N GLU A 367 -14.26 -25.19 1.05
CA GLU A 367 -13.05 -24.60 1.63
C GLU A 367 -12.72 -23.25 1.00
N LEU A 368 -12.98 -23.07 -0.30
CA LEU A 368 -12.84 -21.78 -0.96
C LEU A 368 -13.79 -20.75 -0.36
N LEU A 369 -15.04 -21.12 -0.05
CA LEU A 369 -15.99 -20.23 0.61
C LEU A 369 -15.53 -19.84 2.02
N VAL A 370 -14.98 -20.78 2.79
CA VAL A 370 -14.39 -20.50 4.12
C VAL A 370 -13.17 -19.58 3.98
N THR A 371 -12.29 -19.85 3.02
CA THR A 371 -11.12 -19.03 2.70
C THR A 371 -11.51 -17.60 2.37
N ILE A 372 -12.50 -17.40 1.49
CA ILE A 372 -13.03 -16.07 1.14
C ILE A 372 -13.68 -15.40 2.35
N ALA A 373 -14.42 -16.15 3.17
CA ALA A 373 -15.04 -15.61 4.37
C ALA A 373 -13.98 -15.07 5.36
N LEU A 374 -12.94 -15.86 5.65
CA LEU A 374 -11.79 -15.46 6.48
C LEU A 374 -11.08 -14.24 5.89
N ALA A 375 -10.78 -14.26 4.60
CA ALA A 375 -10.13 -13.15 3.91
C ALA A 375 -10.97 -11.85 3.97
N SER A 376 -12.29 -11.94 3.88
CA SER A 376 -13.19 -10.78 3.88
C SER A 376 -13.30 -10.08 5.24
N VAL A 377 -12.88 -10.72 6.34
CA VAL A 377 -12.98 -10.17 7.70
C VAL A 377 -12.28 -8.81 7.80
N ILE A 378 -11.10 -8.66 7.20
CA ILE A 378 -10.36 -7.39 7.23
C ILE A 378 -11.15 -6.24 6.60
N PHE A 379 -11.88 -6.50 5.51
CA PHE A 379 -12.72 -5.50 4.87
C PHE A 379 -13.82 -5.01 5.83
N PHE A 380 -14.55 -5.93 6.46
CA PHE A 380 -15.63 -5.55 7.37
C PHE A 380 -15.12 -4.84 8.62
N VAL A 381 -14.02 -5.31 9.21
CA VAL A 381 -13.44 -4.68 10.41
C VAL A 381 -12.99 -3.24 10.10
N VAL A 382 -12.33 -3.02 8.96
CA VAL A 382 -11.88 -1.68 8.56
C VAL A 382 -13.04 -0.78 8.14
N GLU A 383 -14.08 -1.29 7.48
CA GLU A 383 -15.27 -0.51 7.15
C GLU A 383 -16.02 -0.08 8.42
N ILE A 384 -16.06 -0.94 9.45
CA ILE A 384 -16.58 -0.59 10.78
C ILE A 384 -15.72 0.48 11.45
N GLU A 385 -14.39 0.37 11.37
CA GLU A 385 -13.46 1.42 11.85
C GLU A 385 -13.80 2.77 11.23
N HIS A 386 -13.93 2.83 9.90
CA HIS A 386 -14.29 4.05 9.17
C HIS A 386 -15.68 4.57 9.60
N LEU A 387 -16.67 3.70 9.76
CA LEU A 387 -18.00 4.07 10.25
C LEU A 387 -17.95 4.74 11.62
N LEU A 388 -17.16 4.18 12.56
CA LEU A 388 -16.99 4.74 13.90
C LEU A 388 -16.28 6.10 13.87
N MET A 389 -15.27 6.25 13.01
CA MET A 389 -14.58 7.53 12.81
C MET A 389 -15.52 8.62 12.27
N ARG A 390 -16.34 8.29 11.26
CA ARG A 390 -17.34 9.20 10.68
C ARG A 390 -18.37 9.69 11.71
N ARG A 391 -18.86 8.76 12.56
CA ARG A 391 -19.79 9.10 13.65
C ARG A 391 -19.18 10.04 14.68
N ARG A 392 -17.91 9.82 15.05
CA ARG A 392 -17.18 10.69 15.98
C ARG A 392 -16.98 12.10 15.42
N GLN A 393 -16.64 12.22 14.14
CA GLN A 393 -16.49 13.53 13.48
C GLN A 393 -17.82 14.28 13.35
N SER A 394 -18.92 13.57 13.10
CA SER A 394 -20.26 14.17 13.04
C SER A 394 -20.79 14.61 14.41
N ALA A 395 -20.30 14.01 15.50
CA ALA A 395 -20.66 14.34 16.87
C ALA A 395 -19.75 15.41 17.50
N ALA A 396 -18.63 15.76 16.87
CA ALA A 396 -17.76 16.83 17.33
C ALA A 396 -18.40 18.20 17.01
N PRO A 397 -18.46 19.14 17.98
CA PRO A 397 -18.95 20.49 17.69
C PRO A 397 -18.07 21.12 16.61
N GLN A 398 -18.69 21.71 15.59
CA GLN A 398 -17.96 22.45 14.56
C GLN A 398 -17.19 23.60 15.25
N PRO A 399 -15.88 23.77 14.99
CA PRO A 399 -15.17 24.94 15.46
C PRO A 399 -15.83 26.18 14.85
N ALA A 400 -16.16 27.15 15.72
CA ALA A 400 -16.86 28.39 15.41
C ALA A 400 -16.05 29.30 14.47
#